data_AF-A0A8S3ZEK0-F1
#
_entry.id   AF-A0A8S3ZEK0-F1
#
_cell.length_a   1.000
_cell.length_b   1.000
_cell.length_c   1.000
_cell.angle_alpha   90.00
_cell.angle_beta   90.00
_cell.angle_gamma   90.00
#
_symmetry.space_group_name_H-M   'P 1'
#
loop_
_entity.id
_entity.type
_entity.pdbx_description
1 polymer ?
#
loop_
_entity_poly.entity_id
_entity_poly.type
_entity_poly.pdbx_seq_one_letter_code
_entity_poly.pdbx_strand_id
1 'polypeptide(L)'
;LDKENCLRVTSKIAELVLLTGETINITDASQDPRIEQADETVKGVRTRSVLCKPVRNRHQNIIGVAQVVNRLDGLPFDDHDDLLFEAFAIFCGLGIHNCQLYEQVSVAAARQAVALEVLSYHASVPQDEVTKFQQQSVPEAKELNLKDLRFNDFSLDNDQMMMATVRIFADLGLIRKFRIENETLCRWLLTVRKNYRNVAYHNWRHAFNVLSKVSNDCKCQVDLTDNEILALIVACLCHDLDHRGTNNAFQQKSSSALSQLYGTKATLEYHHFNHAIMILNSGGTNLFGNLGSEDFSEVTILLKHAILATDLSLHMQIRDKFFAMVESGQRSFEDRESREVFRSILMTSCDIAAISKPWEVQRKVSDLVISEFFEQGDKEKHELNIQPQACMDRDKQDQVAQLQLSWIDGICLPLYTTLATLNPFFKPMLDGVIDNRARWEMMDAERLQKHGVLETGV
;
A
#
# COMPACT_ATOMS: atom_id res chain seq x y z
N LEU A 1 -23.07 -29.38 -2.63
CA LEU A 1 -23.96 -28.52 -1.82
C LEU A 1 -24.09 -29.19 -0.46
N ASP A 2 -23.40 -28.62 0.50
CA ASP A 2 -23.26 -29.10 1.87
C ASP A 2 -24.60 -29.35 2.56
N LYS A 3 -24.64 -30.41 3.36
CA LYS A 3 -25.79 -30.85 4.16
C LYS A 3 -26.12 -29.94 5.36
N GLU A 4 -25.57 -28.72 5.43
CA GLU A 4 -25.71 -27.82 6.59
C GLU A 4 -26.77 -26.72 6.46
N ASN A 5 -27.42 -26.53 5.31
CA ASN A 5 -28.47 -25.53 5.12
C ASN A 5 -29.83 -26.13 4.71
N CYS A 6 -30.29 -27.17 5.42
CA CYS A 6 -31.71 -27.56 5.32
C CYS A 6 -32.57 -26.45 5.93
N LEU A 7 -33.16 -25.60 5.09
CA LEU A 7 -34.28 -24.74 5.48
C LEU A 7 -35.31 -25.62 6.21
N ARG A 8 -35.47 -25.42 7.52
CA ARG A 8 -36.52 -26.09 8.29
C ARG A 8 -37.86 -25.50 7.87
N VAL A 9 -38.51 -26.14 6.93
CA VAL A 9 -39.84 -25.73 6.47
C VAL A 9 -40.89 -26.37 7.37
N THR A 10 -41.79 -25.57 7.93
CA THR A 10 -42.78 -26.02 8.92
C THR A 10 -44.12 -26.43 8.31
N SER A 11 -44.32 -26.25 7.00
CA SER A 11 -45.56 -26.58 6.28
C SER A 11 -45.25 -27.26 4.95
N LYS A 12 -46.02 -28.31 4.61
CA LYS A 12 -45.91 -29.04 3.33
C LYS A 12 -46.12 -28.13 2.11
N ILE A 13 -46.95 -27.10 2.24
CA ILE A 13 -47.20 -26.12 1.16
C ILE A 13 -45.92 -25.33 0.88
N ALA A 14 -45.27 -24.82 1.92
CA ALA A 14 -44.05 -24.05 1.77
C ALA A 14 -42.91 -24.92 1.20
N GLU A 15 -42.86 -26.22 1.52
CA GLU A 15 -41.87 -27.14 0.95
C GLU A 15 -42.13 -27.35 -0.55
N LEU A 16 -43.39 -27.52 -0.94
CA LEU A 16 -43.77 -27.64 -2.35
C LEU A 16 -43.39 -26.38 -3.15
N VAL A 17 -43.68 -25.18 -2.62
CA VAL A 17 -43.28 -23.90 -3.25
C VAL A 17 -41.76 -23.76 -3.33
N LEU A 18 -41.02 -24.21 -2.31
CA LEU A 18 -39.56 -24.19 -2.32
C LEU A 18 -38.98 -25.10 -3.44
N LEU A 19 -39.61 -26.26 -3.67
CA LEU A 19 -39.18 -27.24 -4.67
C LEU A 19 -39.58 -26.87 -6.10
N THR A 20 -40.82 -26.39 -6.31
CA THR A 20 -41.33 -26.07 -7.64
C THR A 20 -40.96 -24.65 -8.08
N GLY A 21 -40.83 -23.73 -7.12
CA GLY A 21 -40.71 -22.30 -7.40
C GLY A 21 -41.97 -21.66 -7.95
N GLU A 22 -43.11 -22.33 -7.86
CA GLU A 22 -44.40 -21.83 -8.31
C GLU A 22 -45.23 -21.29 -7.14
N THR A 23 -45.99 -20.23 -7.40
CA THR A 23 -46.95 -19.67 -6.44
C THR A 23 -48.07 -20.68 -6.20
N ILE A 24 -48.45 -20.86 -4.93
CA ILE A 24 -49.62 -21.67 -4.55
C ILE A 24 -50.63 -20.77 -3.84
N ASN A 25 -51.83 -20.68 -4.40
CA ASN A 25 -53.00 -20.05 -3.77
C ASN A 25 -54.07 -21.11 -3.53
N ILE A 26 -54.39 -21.36 -2.26
CA ILE A 26 -55.43 -22.29 -1.81
C ILE A 26 -56.58 -21.46 -1.27
N THR A 27 -57.71 -21.52 -1.97
CA THR A 27 -58.93 -20.77 -1.64
C THR A 27 -59.79 -21.47 -0.58
N ASP A 28 -59.78 -22.81 -0.55
CA ASP A 28 -60.42 -23.64 0.48
C ASP A 28 -59.53 -24.81 0.88
N ALA A 29 -58.92 -24.70 2.06
CA ALA A 29 -58.01 -25.70 2.62
C ALA A 29 -58.69 -27.04 2.96
N SER A 30 -60.01 -27.09 3.11
CA SER A 30 -60.73 -28.33 3.43
C SER A 30 -60.88 -29.27 2.23
N GLN A 31 -60.77 -28.72 1.02
CA GLN A 31 -60.91 -29.43 -0.25
C GLN A 31 -59.55 -29.72 -0.92
N ASP A 32 -58.46 -29.15 -0.41
CA ASP A 32 -57.14 -29.30 -1.02
C ASP A 32 -56.43 -30.57 -0.50
N PRO A 33 -56.15 -31.56 -1.35
CA PRO A 33 -55.54 -32.83 -0.94
C PRO A 33 -54.09 -32.68 -0.44
N ARG A 34 -53.46 -31.51 -0.68
CA ARG A 34 -52.08 -31.22 -0.24
C ARG A 34 -52.02 -30.78 1.23
N ILE A 35 -53.15 -30.41 1.83
CA ILE A 35 -53.31 -30.13 3.26
C ILE A 35 -53.92 -31.38 3.89
N GLU A 36 -53.15 -32.11 4.69
CA GLU A 36 -53.69 -33.29 5.38
C GLU A 36 -54.85 -32.87 6.31
N GLN A 37 -55.92 -33.68 6.33
CA GLN A 37 -57.14 -33.45 7.13
C GLN A 37 -56.92 -33.49 8.66
N ALA A 38 -55.67 -33.48 9.13
CA ALA A 38 -55.30 -33.46 10.54
C ALA A 38 -54.64 -32.12 10.91
N ASP A 39 -55.45 -31.18 11.41
CA ASP A 39 -55.05 -30.08 12.30
C ASP A 39 -53.67 -29.42 12.09
N GLU A 40 -53.40 -28.84 10.91
CA GLU A 40 -52.46 -27.69 10.87
C GLU A 40 -53.17 -26.45 11.45
N THR A 41 -53.37 -26.49 12.77
CA THR A 41 -53.68 -25.29 13.55
C THR A 41 -52.41 -24.48 13.69
N VAL A 42 -52.21 -23.52 12.78
CA VAL A 42 -51.13 -22.53 12.95
C VAL A 42 -51.50 -21.65 14.14
N LYS A 43 -50.84 -21.87 15.29
CA LYS A 43 -51.14 -21.19 16.58
C LYS A 43 -52.59 -21.36 17.05
N GLY A 44 -53.20 -22.52 16.85
CA GLY A 44 -54.56 -22.81 17.33
C GLY A 44 -55.71 -22.33 16.43
N VAL A 45 -55.41 -21.75 15.26
CA VAL A 45 -56.43 -21.29 14.29
C VAL A 45 -56.51 -22.27 13.11
N ARG A 46 -57.72 -22.71 12.76
CA ARG A 46 -57.96 -23.58 11.59
C ARG A 46 -57.61 -22.84 10.30
N THR A 47 -56.75 -23.44 9.48
CA THR A 47 -56.42 -22.95 8.14
C THR A 47 -57.63 -23.05 7.20
N ARG A 48 -58.01 -21.93 6.57
CA ARG A 48 -59.12 -21.79 5.60
C ARG A 48 -58.58 -21.48 4.20
N SER A 49 -57.64 -20.53 4.12
CA SER A 49 -56.99 -20.12 2.87
C SER A 49 -55.49 -19.90 3.08
N VAL A 50 -54.69 -20.15 2.05
CA VAL A 50 -53.23 -20.00 2.08
C VAL A 50 -52.75 -19.40 0.77
N LEU A 51 -51.93 -18.35 0.85
CA LEU A 51 -51.16 -17.85 -0.29
C LEU A 51 -49.68 -17.97 0.03
N CYS A 52 -48.95 -18.65 -0.85
CA CYS A 52 -47.56 -19.00 -0.63
C CYS A 52 -46.73 -18.69 -1.89
N LYS A 53 -45.68 -17.89 -1.74
CA LYS A 53 -44.81 -17.44 -2.83
C LYS A 53 -43.33 -17.71 -2.54
N PRO A 54 -42.54 -18.08 -3.55
CA PRO A 54 -41.11 -18.22 -3.40
C PRO A 54 -40.46 -16.84 -3.22
N VAL A 55 -39.48 -16.76 -2.33
CA VAL A 55 -38.62 -15.58 -2.17
C VAL A 55 -37.35 -15.82 -2.95
N ARG A 56 -37.08 -14.98 -3.95
CA ARG A 56 -35.95 -15.13 -4.88
C ARG A 56 -34.90 -14.05 -4.67
N ASN A 57 -33.63 -14.39 -4.83
CA ASN A 57 -32.56 -13.41 -4.85
C ASN A 57 -32.42 -12.74 -6.23
N ARG A 58 -31.43 -11.83 -6.37
CA ARG A 58 -31.14 -11.12 -7.63
C ARG A 58 -30.79 -12.05 -8.81
N HIS A 59 -30.32 -13.26 -8.53
CA HIS A 59 -29.98 -14.28 -9.52
C HIS A 59 -31.15 -15.25 -9.82
N GLN A 60 -32.37 -14.95 -9.34
CA GLN A 60 -33.57 -15.80 -9.46
C GLN A 60 -33.52 -17.13 -8.69
N ASN A 61 -32.50 -17.34 -7.87
CA ASN A 61 -32.41 -18.51 -6.99
C ASN A 61 -33.38 -18.34 -5.81
N ILE A 62 -34.11 -19.39 -5.46
CA ILE A 62 -35.02 -19.40 -4.32
C ILE A 62 -34.19 -19.47 -3.03
N ILE A 63 -34.35 -18.45 -2.17
CA ILE A 63 -33.65 -18.34 -0.89
C ILE A 63 -34.56 -18.55 0.32
N GLY A 64 -35.87 -18.64 0.08
CA GLY A 64 -36.88 -18.87 1.10
C GLY A 64 -38.27 -18.87 0.50
N VAL A 65 -39.28 -18.94 1.37
CA VAL A 65 -40.70 -18.93 0.99
C VAL A 65 -41.45 -18.02 1.96
N ALA A 66 -42.37 -17.22 1.43
CA ALA A 66 -43.29 -16.40 2.19
C ALA A 66 -44.68 -17.02 2.14
N GLN A 67 -45.32 -17.18 3.29
CA GLN A 67 -46.65 -17.76 3.40
C GLN A 67 -47.53 -16.85 4.25
N VAL A 68 -48.72 -16.54 3.74
CA VAL A 68 -49.79 -15.90 4.50
C VAL A 68 -50.96 -16.87 4.59
N VAL A 69 -51.60 -16.91 5.76
CA VAL A 69 -52.66 -17.86 6.09
C VAL A 69 -53.84 -17.07 6.63
N ASN A 70 -55.04 -17.39 6.15
CA ASN A 70 -56.32 -16.82 6.57
C ASN A 70 -56.40 -15.29 6.42
N ARG A 71 -57.07 -14.83 5.37
CA ARG A 71 -57.51 -13.43 5.27
C ARG A 71 -58.44 -13.10 6.44
N LEU A 72 -58.32 -11.89 6.98
CA LEU A 72 -59.02 -11.47 8.21
C LEU A 72 -60.52 -11.28 8.01
N ASP A 73 -60.95 -10.88 6.81
CA ASP A 73 -62.36 -10.75 6.42
C ASP A 73 -63.05 -12.10 6.14
N GLY A 74 -62.28 -13.20 6.14
CA GLY A 74 -62.78 -14.56 5.92
C GLY A 74 -62.99 -14.94 4.46
N LEU A 75 -62.65 -14.08 3.51
CA LEU A 75 -62.69 -14.37 2.08
C LEU A 75 -61.36 -15.00 1.60
N PRO A 76 -61.34 -15.70 0.44
CA PRO A 76 -60.11 -16.22 -0.15
C PRO A 76 -59.21 -15.10 -0.69
N PHE A 77 -57.92 -15.38 -0.89
CA PHE A 77 -56.99 -14.45 -1.53
C PHE A 77 -57.30 -14.31 -3.02
N ASP A 78 -57.41 -13.07 -3.49
CA ASP A 78 -57.71 -12.74 -4.89
C ASP A 78 -56.44 -12.35 -5.69
N ASP A 79 -56.62 -12.02 -6.97
CA ASP A 79 -55.50 -11.65 -7.86
C ASP A 79 -54.78 -10.36 -7.41
N HIS A 80 -55.48 -9.47 -6.68
CA HIS A 80 -54.87 -8.26 -6.15
C HIS A 80 -53.95 -8.60 -4.97
N ASP A 81 -54.41 -9.48 -4.07
CA ASP A 81 -53.59 -10.04 -2.98
C ASP A 81 -52.34 -10.76 -3.55
N ASP A 82 -52.49 -11.51 -4.64
CA ASP A 82 -51.40 -12.22 -5.32
C ASP A 82 -50.31 -11.26 -5.83
N LEU A 83 -50.70 -10.20 -6.54
CA LEU A 83 -49.78 -9.18 -7.06
C LEU A 83 -49.08 -8.41 -5.94
N LEU A 84 -49.81 -8.03 -4.90
CA LEU A 84 -49.24 -7.32 -3.76
C LEU A 84 -48.22 -8.20 -3.01
N PHE A 85 -48.56 -9.47 -2.81
CA PHE A 85 -47.68 -10.42 -2.14
C PHE A 85 -46.47 -10.80 -2.99
N GLU A 86 -46.58 -10.75 -4.32
CA GLU A 86 -45.44 -10.87 -5.22
C GLU A 86 -44.44 -9.73 -5.02
N ALA A 87 -44.94 -8.48 -5.04
CA ALA A 87 -44.11 -7.32 -4.80
C ALA A 87 -43.41 -7.43 -3.42
N PHE A 88 -44.16 -7.84 -2.39
CA PHE A 88 -43.60 -8.12 -1.07
C PHE A 88 -42.48 -9.18 -1.10
N ALA A 89 -42.72 -10.33 -1.75
CA ALA A 89 -41.74 -11.40 -1.85
C ALA A 89 -40.46 -10.97 -2.60
N ILE A 90 -40.59 -10.15 -3.65
CA ILE A 90 -39.46 -9.55 -4.37
C ILE A 90 -38.64 -8.64 -3.42
N PHE A 91 -39.30 -7.74 -2.69
CA PHE A 91 -38.61 -6.86 -1.75
C PHE A 91 -37.95 -7.64 -0.59
N CYS A 92 -38.60 -8.68 -0.08
CA CYS A 92 -37.98 -9.59 0.89
C CYS A 92 -36.73 -10.25 0.33
N GLY A 93 -36.79 -10.72 -0.92
CA GLY A 93 -35.66 -11.37 -1.59
C GLY A 93 -34.44 -10.47 -1.74
N LEU A 94 -34.67 -9.22 -2.17
CA LEU A 94 -33.63 -8.21 -2.26
C LEU A 94 -33.08 -7.81 -0.88
N GLY A 95 -33.95 -7.62 0.11
CA GLY A 95 -33.58 -7.24 1.47
C GLY A 95 -32.75 -8.30 2.18
N ILE A 96 -33.18 -9.56 2.12
CA ILE A 96 -32.45 -10.70 2.70
C ILE A 96 -31.09 -10.86 2.04
N HIS A 97 -31.02 -10.80 0.70
CA HIS A 97 -29.76 -10.92 -0.02
C HIS A 97 -28.77 -9.81 0.35
N ASN A 98 -29.21 -8.56 0.42
CA ASN A 98 -28.37 -7.44 0.83
C ASN A 98 -27.90 -7.57 2.28
N CYS A 99 -28.76 -8.04 3.18
CA CYS A 99 -28.41 -8.29 4.58
C CYS A 99 -27.34 -9.40 4.69
N GLN A 100 -27.51 -10.51 3.98
CA GLN A 100 -26.52 -11.61 3.93
C GLN A 100 -25.18 -11.15 3.34
N LEU A 101 -25.19 -10.36 2.26
CA LEU A 101 -23.96 -9.81 1.69
C LEU A 101 -23.25 -8.90 2.70
N TYR A 102 -23.98 -8.04 3.40
CA TYR A 102 -23.40 -7.17 4.43
C TYR A 102 -22.82 -7.97 5.59
N GLU A 103 -23.51 -9.02 6.04
CA GLU A 103 -23.02 -9.94 7.09
C GLU A 103 -21.73 -10.63 6.64
N GLN A 104 -21.65 -11.13 5.39
CA GLN A 104 -20.43 -11.74 4.84
C GLN A 104 -19.26 -10.76 4.80
N VAL A 105 -19.50 -9.50 4.39
CA VAL A 105 -18.48 -8.45 4.40
C VAL A 105 -18.03 -8.15 5.83
N SER A 106 -18.94 -8.07 6.79
CA SER A 106 -18.63 -7.85 8.21
C SER A 106 -17.77 -8.97 8.79
N VAL A 107 -18.12 -10.24 8.53
CA VAL A 107 -17.34 -11.41 8.94
C VAL A 107 -15.96 -11.42 8.27
N ALA A 108 -15.87 -11.09 6.99
CA ALA A 108 -14.60 -10.99 6.28
C ALA A 108 -13.71 -9.88 6.86
N ALA A 109 -14.27 -8.72 7.18
CA ALA A 109 -13.57 -7.62 7.84
C ALA A 109 -13.06 -8.02 9.24
N ALA A 110 -13.87 -8.73 10.03
CA ALA A 110 -13.45 -9.25 11.34
C ALA A 110 -12.30 -10.27 11.21
N ARG A 111 -12.35 -11.18 10.23
CA ARG A 111 -11.26 -12.12 9.94
C ARG A 111 -9.96 -11.39 9.55
N GLN A 112 -10.08 -10.35 8.72
CA GLN A 112 -8.94 -9.53 8.32
C GLN A 112 -8.33 -8.79 9.52
N ALA A 113 -9.16 -8.24 10.41
CA ALA A 113 -8.67 -7.57 11.62
C ALA A 113 -7.86 -8.52 12.52
N VAL A 114 -8.38 -9.75 12.76
CA VAL A 114 -7.65 -10.77 13.53
C VAL A 114 -6.34 -11.17 12.84
N ALA A 115 -6.35 -11.34 11.51
CA ALA A 115 -5.13 -11.66 10.77
C ALA A 115 -4.07 -10.55 10.90
N LEU A 116 -4.47 -9.28 10.82
CA LEU A 116 -3.58 -8.13 11.01
C LEU A 116 -3.04 -8.05 12.44
N GLU A 117 -3.84 -8.39 13.44
CA GLU A 117 -3.39 -8.44 14.84
C GLU A 117 -2.31 -9.52 15.04
N VAL A 118 -2.52 -10.72 14.48
CA VAL A 118 -1.52 -11.81 14.52
C VAL A 118 -0.24 -11.40 13.78
N LEU A 119 -0.37 -10.77 12.61
CA LEU A 119 0.79 -10.26 11.86
C LEU A 119 1.53 -9.18 12.65
N SER A 120 0.82 -8.23 13.26
CA SER A 120 1.37 -7.18 14.11
C SER A 120 2.15 -7.76 15.30
N TYR A 121 1.61 -8.81 15.95
CA TYR A 121 2.30 -9.49 17.05
C TYR A 121 3.64 -10.08 16.61
N HIS A 122 3.68 -10.76 15.47
CA HIS A 122 4.91 -11.33 14.93
C HIS A 122 5.86 -10.30 14.31
N ALA A 123 5.33 -9.19 13.81
CA ALA A 123 6.09 -8.07 13.27
C ALA A 123 6.79 -7.28 14.38
N SER A 124 6.14 -7.10 15.52
CA SER A 124 6.65 -6.31 16.64
C SER A 124 7.87 -6.95 17.29
N VAL A 125 8.70 -6.12 17.92
CA VAL A 125 9.93 -6.54 18.60
C VAL A 125 9.67 -6.74 20.10
N PRO A 126 10.18 -7.84 20.72
CA PRO A 126 9.97 -8.14 22.13
C PRO A 126 10.64 -7.11 23.06
N GLN A 127 10.15 -7.02 24.30
CA GLN A 127 10.63 -6.04 25.29
C GLN A 127 12.14 -6.10 25.50
N ASP A 128 12.71 -7.30 25.59
CA ASP A 128 14.12 -7.50 25.92
C ASP A 128 15.06 -6.86 24.88
N GLU A 129 14.68 -6.94 23.59
CA GLU A 129 15.42 -6.30 22.50
C GLU A 129 15.30 -4.77 22.57
N VAL A 130 14.13 -4.24 22.93
CA VAL A 130 13.92 -2.80 23.13
C VAL A 130 14.78 -2.29 24.27
N THR A 131 14.78 -2.98 25.42
CA THR A 131 15.59 -2.59 26.57
C THR A 131 17.09 -2.64 26.27
N LYS A 132 17.55 -3.66 25.53
CA LYS A 132 18.95 -3.74 25.08
C LYS A 132 19.32 -2.56 24.17
N PHE A 133 18.45 -2.21 23.24
CA PHE A 133 18.67 -1.10 22.31
C PHE A 133 18.71 0.26 23.05
N GLN A 134 17.83 0.47 24.02
CA GLN A 134 17.80 1.70 24.83
C GLN A 134 19.06 1.93 25.67
N GLN A 135 19.78 0.86 26.03
CA GLN A 135 21.03 0.95 26.79
C GLN A 135 22.23 1.36 25.93
N GLN A 136 22.11 1.35 24.60
CA GLN A 136 23.18 1.75 23.70
C GLN A 136 23.37 3.27 23.73
N SER A 137 24.61 3.72 23.71
CA SER A 137 24.94 5.14 23.62
C SER A 137 24.70 5.66 22.20
N VAL A 138 23.91 6.72 22.06
CA VAL A 138 23.66 7.37 20.77
C VAL A 138 24.86 8.26 20.40
N PRO A 139 25.66 7.92 19.37
CA PRO A 139 26.84 8.70 18.97
C PRO A 139 26.47 10.11 18.51
N GLU A 140 27.45 11.01 18.48
CA GLU A 140 27.25 12.36 17.96
C GLU A 140 27.14 12.36 16.42
N ALA A 141 26.37 13.31 15.85
CA ALA A 141 26.16 13.37 14.40
C ALA A 141 27.47 13.52 13.59
N LYS A 142 28.49 14.13 14.21
CA LYS A 142 29.84 14.28 13.61
C LYS A 142 30.58 12.94 13.53
N GLU A 143 30.43 12.07 14.53
CA GLU A 143 31.11 10.76 14.57
C GLU A 143 30.57 9.82 13.50
N LEU A 144 29.30 9.99 13.15
CA LEU A 144 28.59 9.22 12.13
C LEU A 144 28.61 9.88 10.74
N ASN A 145 29.28 11.03 10.58
CA ASN A 145 29.35 11.81 9.33
C ASN A 145 27.99 12.13 8.69
N LEU A 146 26.92 12.26 9.49
CA LEU A 146 25.55 12.39 8.99
C LEU A 146 25.27 13.70 8.23
N LYS A 147 26.12 14.72 8.42
CA LYS A 147 25.97 16.04 7.79
C LYS A 147 26.62 16.14 6.41
N ASP A 148 27.41 15.16 6.01
CA ASP A 148 28.07 15.18 4.71
C ASP A 148 27.13 14.68 3.61
N LEU A 149 26.82 15.52 2.62
CA LEU A 149 26.01 15.10 1.47
C LEU A 149 26.68 13.98 0.65
N ARG A 150 28.02 13.90 0.69
CA ARG A 150 28.84 12.86 0.06
C ARG A 150 29.05 11.63 0.95
N PHE A 151 28.35 11.55 2.08
CA PHE A 151 28.41 10.43 3.02
C PHE A 151 28.31 9.07 2.32
N ASN A 152 29.25 8.18 2.67
CA ASN A 152 29.31 6.79 2.24
C ASN A 152 28.57 5.92 3.26
N ASP A 153 27.40 5.44 2.89
CA ASP A 153 26.55 4.63 3.75
C ASP A 153 27.08 3.24 4.04
N PHE A 154 27.88 2.66 3.15
CA PHE A 154 28.56 1.38 3.40
C PHE A 154 29.57 1.44 4.54
N SER A 155 29.89 2.63 5.06
CA SER A 155 30.74 2.79 6.25
C SER A 155 30.05 2.41 7.54
N LEU A 156 28.71 2.36 7.56
CA LEU A 156 27.93 2.01 8.75
C LEU A 156 27.38 0.59 8.68
N ASP A 157 27.51 -0.12 9.80
CA ASP A 157 26.78 -1.36 10.04
C ASP A 157 25.32 -1.11 10.43
N ASN A 158 24.55 -2.18 10.58
CA ASN A 158 23.12 -2.08 10.86
C ASN A 158 22.79 -1.42 12.21
N ASP A 159 23.64 -1.60 13.22
CA ASP A 159 23.40 -1.06 14.56
C ASP A 159 23.80 0.43 14.61
N GLN A 160 24.87 0.80 13.92
CA GLN A 160 25.25 2.19 13.71
C GLN A 160 24.19 2.97 12.92
N MET A 161 23.58 2.37 11.88
CA MET A 161 22.46 2.98 11.16
C MET A 161 21.25 3.21 12.08
N MET A 162 20.95 2.27 12.98
CA MET A 162 19.87 2.43 13.96
C MET A 162 20.14 3.57 14.95
N MET A 163 21.35 3.65 15.49
CA MET A 163 21.77 4.75 16.37
C MET A 163 21.77 6.10 15.64
N ALA A 164 22.20 6.11 14.38
CA ALA A 164 22.13 7.29 13.53
C ALA A 164 20.69 7.78 13.33
N THR A 165 19.73 6.87 13.16
CA THR A 165 18.31 7.24 13.07
C THR A 165 17.82 7.88 14.36
N VAL A 166 18.14 7.33 15.54
CA VAL A 166 17.80 7.95 16.83
C VAL A 166 18.41 9.35 16.94
N ARG A 167 19.68 9.51 16.53
CA ARG A 167 20.36 10.81 16.47
C ARG A 167 19.63 11.80 15.54
N ILE A 168 19.16 11.36 14.37
CA ILE A 168 18.41 12.22 13.44
C ILE A 168 17.12 12.74 14.08
N PHE A 169 16.34 11.88 14.75
CA PHE A 169 15.13 12.28 15.47
C PHE A 169 15.42 13.31 16.58
N ALA A 170 16.53 13.11 17.31
CA ALA A 170 16.97 14.03 18.36
C ALA A 170 17.42 15.39 17.80
N ASP A 171 18.26 15.39 16.76
CA ASP A 171 18.80 16.60 16.12
C ASP A 171 17.73 17.46 15.45
N LEU A 172 16.66 16.85 14.93
CA LEU A 172 15.50 17.56 14.38
C LEU A 172 14.51 18.02 15.47
N GLY A 173 14.74 17.65 16.73
CA GLY A 173 13.90 18.02 17.87
C GLY A 173 12.54 17.32 17.91
N LEU A 174 12.31 16.31 17.05
CA LEU A 174 11.01 15.64 16.89
C LEU A 174 10.57 14.94 18.19
N ILE A 175 11.52 14.33 18.91
CA ILE A 175 11.26 13.63 20.18
C ILE A 175 10.60 14.58 21.19
N ARG A 176 11.17 15.77 21.36
CA ARG A 176 10.67 16.76 22.33
C ARG A 176 9.40 17.45 21.83
N LYS A 177 9.35 17.87 20.56
CA LYS A 177 8.22 18.59 19.97
C LYS A 177 6.93 17.76 20.03
N PHE A 178 7.02 16.50 19.66
CA PHE A 178 5.87 15.58 19.59
C PHE A 178 5.71 14.68 20.82
N ARG A 179 6.53 14.90 21.85
CA ARG A 179 6.51 14.14 23.11
C ARG A 179 6.60 12.62 22.85
N ILE A 180 7.46 12.21 21.92
CA ILE A 180 7.64 10.79 21.58
C ILE A 180 8.38 10.12 22.74
N GLU A 181 7.78 9.10 23.33
CA GLU A 181 8.40 8.33 24.41
C GLU A 181 9.60 7.53 23.87
N ASN A 182 10.71 7.50 24.63
CA ASN A 182 11.94 6.83 24.20
C ASN A 182 11.71 5.33 23.91
N GLU A 183 10.90 4.65 24.71
CA GLU A 183 10.55 3.25 24.49
C GLU A 183 9.76 3.06 23.19
N THR A 184 8.76 3.90 22.96
CA THR A 184 7.93 3.87 21.75
C THR A 184 8.77 4.12 20.49
N LEU A 185 9.69 5.09 20.53
CA LEU A 185 10.63 5.34 19.42
C LEU A 185 11.52 4.12 19.15
N CYS A 186 12.13 3.57 20.20
CA CYS A 186 13.01 2.41 20.08
C CYS A 186 12.27 1.18 19.51
N ARG A 187 11.10 0.87 20.05
CA ARG A 187 10.28 -0.25 19.58
C ARG A 187 9.82 -0.04 18.14
N TRP A 188 9.37 1.15 17.80
CA TRP A 188 8.95 1.47 16.43
C TRP A 188 10.10 1.30 15.45
N LEU A 189 11.28 1.87 15.74
CA LEU A 189 12.47 1.74 14.87
C LEU A 189 12.89 0.28 14.66
N LEU A 190 12.97 -0.50 15.73
CA LEU A 190 13.33 -1.92 15.64
C LEU A 190 12.28 -2.70 14.85
N THR A 191 11.00 -2.39 15.03
CA THR A 191 9.88 -3.01 14.30
C THR A 191 9.93 -2.66 12.82
N VAL A 192 10.13 -1.39 12.46
CA VAL A 192 10.30 -0.96 11.05
C VAL A 192 11.46 -1.72 10.41
N ARG A 193 12.65 -1.71 11.02
CA ARG A 193 13.82 -2.44 10.50
C ARG A 193 13.53 -3.92 10.29
N LYS A 194 12.87 -4.58 11.25
CA LYS A 194 12.50 -6.01 11.18
C LYS A 194 11.53 -6.31 10.02
N ASN A 195 10.74 -5.33 9.58
CA ASN A 195 9.76 -5.47 8.49
C ASN A 195 10.33 -5.12 7.10
N TYR A 196 11.61 -4.76 7.00
CA TYR A 196 12.33 -4.77 5.73
C TYR A 196 12.77 -6.18 5.36
N ARG A 197 12.58 -6.55 4.09
CA ARG A 197 13.00 -7.85 3.57
C ARG A 197 14.49 -7.86 3.23
N ASN A 198 15.06 -9.05 3.19
CA ASN A 198 16.41 -9.26 2.68
C ASN A 198 16.38 -9.37 1.15
N VAL A 199 16.31 -8.23 0.48
CA VAL A 199 16.44 -8.07 -0.97
C VAL A 199 17.71 -7.28 -1.29
N ALA A 200 18.20 -7.35 -2.53
CA ALA A 200 19.50 -6.82 -2.91
C ALA A 200 19.62 -5.30 -2.68
N TYR A 201 18.60 -4.52 -3.06
CA TYR A 201 18.62 -3.06 -2.97
C TYR A 201 17.58 -2.47 -2.02
N HIS A 202 16.28 -2.76 -2.20
CA HIS A 202 15.18 -2.15 -1.44
C HIS A 202 15.03 -2.74 -0.03
N ASN A 203 16.07 -2.57 0.79
CA ASN A 203 16.20 -3.08 2.15
C ASN A 203 16.40 -1.92 3.16
N TRP A 204 16.59 -2.25 4.44
CA TRP A 204 16.76 -1.25 5.51
C TRP A 204 17.86 -0.21 5.23
N ARG A 205 18.97 -0.60 4.57
CA ARG A 205 20.06 0.33 4.25
C ARG A 205 19.59 1.41 3.29
N HIS A 206 18.83 1.03 2.27
CA HIS A 206 18.24 1.99 1.35
C HIS A 206 17.33 2.98 2.09
N ALA A 207 16.41 2.50 2.92
CA ALA A 207 15.53 3.37 3.72
C ALA A 207 16.30 4.34 4.64
N PHE A 208 17.35 3.86 5.29
CA PHE A 208 18.25 4.70 6.10
C PHE A 208 18.94 5.78 5.25
N ASN A 209 19.38 5.47 4.03
CA ASN A 209 20.02 6.43 3.14
C ASN A 209 19.08 7.55 2.72
N VAL A 210 17.83 7.20 2.40
CA VAL A 210 16.78 8.17 2.09
C VAL A 210 16.51 9.08 3.30
N LEU A 211 16.40 8.51 4.50
CA LEU A 211 16.25 9.27 5.74
C LEU A 211 17.43 10.22 5.98
N SER A 212 18.65 9.70 5.93
CA SER A 212 19.87 10.48 6.16
C SER A 212 19.92 11.65 5.20
N LYS A 213 19.46 11.46 3.96
CA LYS A 213 19.39 12.52 2.97
C LYS A 213 18.33 13.58 3.31
N VAL A 214 17.08 13.19 3.51
CA VAL A 214 15.99 14.12 3.88
C VAL A 214 16.36 14.92 5.13
N SER A 215 17.01 14.30 6.12
CA SER A 215 17.40 15.00 7.36
C SER A 215 18.34 16.19 7.15
N ASN A 216 19.17 16.14 6.11
CA ASN A 216 20.04 17.26 5.73
C ASN A 216 19.25 18.33 4.96
N ASP A 217 18.31 17.92 4.11
CA ASP A 217 17.52 18.83 3.29
C ASP A 217 16.50 19.62 4.12
N CYS A 218 15.86 18.97 5.10
CA CYS A 218 14.95 19.61 6.05
C CYS A 218 15.66 20.70 6.88
N LYS A 219 16.99 20.65 7.05
CA LYS A 219 17.76 21.70 7.73
C LYS A 219 18.05 22.90 6.84
N CYS A 220 17.80 22.79 5.54
CA CYS A 220 18.15 23.79 4.54
C CYS A 220 16.94 24.56 3.99
N GLN A 221 15.75 24.34 4.56
CA GLN A 221 14.53 24.99 4.10
C GLN A 221 13.67 25.56 5.22
N VAL A 222 13.18 26.77 4.92
CA VAL A 222 12.51 27.70 5.84
C VAL A 222 11.00 27.46 5.90
N ASP A 223 10.45 26.60 5.02
CA ASP A 223 9.01 26.59 4.72
C ASP A 223 8.31 25.24 4.98
N LEU A 224 8.89 24.30 5.74
CA LEU A 224 8.16 23.08 6.17
C LEU A 224 7.70 23.21 7.62
N THR A 225 6.46 22.81 7.90
CA THR A 225 5.93 22.73 9.27
C THR A 225 6.53 21.54 10.02
N ASP A 226 6.43 21.57 11.35
CA ASP A 226 6.89 20.44 12.17
C ASP A 226 6.15 19.14 11.84
N ASN A 227 4.84 19.21 11.53
CA ASN A 227 4.03 18.06 11.13
C ASN A 227 4.51 17.47 9.79
N GLU A 228 4.91 18.31 8.85
CA GLU A 228 5.47 17.89 7.56
C GLU A 228 6.84 17.23 7.71
N ILE A 229 7.71 17.79 8.56
CA ILE A 229 9.02 17.20 8.85
C ILE A 229 8.84 15.84 9.52
N LEU A 230 7.95 15.72 10.50
CA LEU A 230 7.65 14.43 11.14
C LEU A 230 7.16 13.41 10.10
N ALA A 231 6.19 13.79 9.28
CA ALA A 231 5.62 12.91 8.26
C ALA A 231 6.67 12.47 7.23
N LEU A 232 7.52 13.38 6.74
CA LEU A 232 8.59 13.06 5.78
C LEU A 232 9.63 12.11 6.38
N ILE A 233 10.07 12.35 7.62
CA ILE A 233 11.05 11.51 8.31
C ILE A 233 10.50 10.09 8.52
N VAL A 234 9.24 9.98 8.94
CA VAL A 234 8.55 8.68 9.07
C VAL A 234 8.36 8.03 7.70
N ALA A 235 8.01 8.80 6.66
CA ALA A 235 7.85 8.29 5.29
C ALA A 235 9.16 7.70 4.75
N CYS A 236 10.30 8.39 4.92
CA CYS A 236 11.61 7.90 4.46
C CYS A 236 11.93 6.50 4.98
N LEU A 237 11.65 6.27 6.26
CA LEU A 237 11.88 4.98 6.92
C LEU A 237 10.86 3.90 6.57
N CYS A 238 9.75 4.27 5.95
CA CYS A 238 8.61 3.38 5.72
C CYS A 238 8.29 3.14 4.23
N HIS A 239 8.84 3.95 3.33
CA HIS A 239 8.37 4.02 1.94
C HIS A 239 8.55 2.73 1.14
N ASP A 240 9.41 1.82 1.62
CA ASP A 240 9.76 0.53 1.00
C ASP A 240 9.49 -0.68 1.92
N LEU A 241 8.69 -0.50 2.97
CA LEU A 241 8.37 -1.59 3.91
C LEU A 241 7.81 -2.82 3.20
N ASP A 242 8.32 -4.01 3.51
CA ASP A 242 7.90 -5.25 2.86
C ASP A 242 8.15 -5.32 1.34
N HIS A 243 9.04 -4.49 0.76
CA HIS A 243 9.39 -4.57 -0.67
C HIS A 243 9.96 -5.96 -1.05
N ARG A 244 9.45 -6.54 -2.14
CA ARG A 244 9.63 -7.97 -2.49
C ARG A 244 10.65 -8.23 -3.60
N GLY A 245 11.38 -7.21 -4.01
CA GLY A 245 12.37 -7.28 -5.09
C GLY A 245 11.72 -7.33 -6.47
N THR A 246 10.52 -6.75 -6.61
CA THR A 246 9.77 -6.70 -7.87
C THR A 246 8.95 -5.43 -7.94
N ASN A 247 8.88 -4.78 -9.10
CA ASN A 247 8.19 -3.49 -9.28
C ASN A 247 6.67 -3.60 -9.55
N ASN A 248 6.00 -2.44 -9.63
CA ASN A 248 4.57 -2.32 -9.93
C ASN A 248 4.16 -3.02 -11.25
N ALA A 249 5.00 -2.97 -12.29
CA ALA A 249 4.73 -3.63 -13.56
C ALA A 249 4.69 -5.16 -13.42
N PHE A 250 5.58 -5.75 -12.61
CA PHE A 250 5.54 -7.17 -12.29
C PHE A 250 4.27 -7.55 -11.53
N GLN A 251 3.87 -6.75 -10.53
CA GLN A 251 2.64 -7.00 -9.75
C GLN A 251 1.40 -7.06 -10.65
N GLN A 252 1.34 -6.19 -11.66
CA GLN A 252 0.27 -6.17 -12.65
C GLN A 252 0.33 -7.38 -13.60
N LYS A 253 1.50 -7.68 -14.19
CA LYS A 253 1.66 -8.82 -15.13
C LYS A 253 1.34 -10.17 -14.46
N SER A 254 1.72 -10.34 -13.20
CA SER A 254 1.51 -11.56 -12.42
C SER A 254 0.11 -11.68 -11.82
N SER A 255 -0.76 -10.64 -11.95
CA SER A 255 -2.07 -10.59 -11.28
C SER A 255 -2.00 -10.87 -9.77
N SER A 256 -0.93 -10.37 -9.14
CA SER A 256 -0.63 -10.57 -7.72
C SER A 256 -1.78 -10.16 -6.80
N ALA A 257 -1.81 -10.73 -5.59
CA ALA A 257 -2.75 -10.32 -4.54
C ALA A 257 -2.66 -8.82 -4.22
N LEU A 258 -1.46 -8.24 -4.29
CA LEU A 258 -1.26 -6.79 -4.08
C LEU A 258 -1.94 -5.97 -5.18
N SER A 259 -1.81 -6.37 -6.45
CA SER A 259 -2.50 -5.69 -7.56
C SER A 259 -4.03 -5.82 -7.49
N GLN A 260 -4.55 -6.93 -6.96
CA GLN A 260 -5.99 -7.12 -6.77
C GLN A 260 -6.51 -6.25 -5.62
N LEU A 261 -5.71 -6.09 -4.56
CA LEU A 261 -6.07 -5.32 -3.38
C LEU A 261 -6.00 -3.80 -3.60
N TYR A 262 -4.91 -3.32 -4.21
CA TYR A 262 -4.64 -1.88 -4.37
C TYR A 262 -4.88 -1.35 -5.78
N GLY A 263 -5.20 -2.22 -6.74
CA GLY A 263 -5.26 -1.87 -8.16
C GLY A 263 -3.87 -1.82 -8.81
N THR A 264 -3.77 -1.19 -9.98
CA THR A 264 -2.58 -1.23 -10.85
C THR A 264 -1.77 0.07 -10.86
N LYS A 265 -2.13 1.07 -10.06
CA LYS A 265 -1.41 2.35 -9.95
C LYS A 265 -0.86 2.49 -8.54
N ALA A 266 0.44 2.79 -8.42
CA ALA A 266 1.13 2.92 -7.14
C ALA A 266 0.89 1.75 -6.18
N THR A 267 0.79 0.52 -6.72
CA THR A 267 0.34 -0.68 -5.99
C THR A 267 1.22 -0.96 -4.76
N LEU A 268 2.54 -0.90 -4.93
CA LEU A 268 3.50 -1.13 -3.88
C LEU A 268 3.53 0.03 -2.88
N GLU A 269 3.43 1.27 -3.33
CA GLU A 269 3.46 2.45 -2.47
C GLU A 269 2.22 2.48 -1.54
N TYR A 270 1.05 2.06 -2.03
CA TYR A 270 -0.12 1.83 -1.18
C TYR A 270 0.11 0.69 -0.16
N HIS A 271 0.79 -0.37 -0.56
CA HIS A 271 1.16 -1.46 0.34
C HIS A 271 2.10 -0.96 1.46
N HIS A 272 3.17 -0.25 1.10
CA HIS A 272 4.15 0.33 2.02
C HIS A 272 3.47 1.27 3.03
N PHE A 273 2.58 2.15 2.57
CA PHE A 273 1.79 3.02 3.45
C PHE A 273 0.91 2.22 4.43
N ASN A 274 0.14 1.24 3.95
CA ASN A 274 -0.71 0.44 4.83
C ASN A 274 0.11 -0.39 5.83
N HIS A 275 1.28 -0.88 5.44
CA HIS A 275 2.21 -1.58 6.32
C HIS A 275 2.76 -0.64 7.40
N ALA A 276 3.07 0.62 7.04
CA ALA A 276 3.48 1.65 7.99
C ALA A 276 2.36 1.96 9.01
N ILE A 277 1.11 2.08 8.56
CA ILE A 277 -0.06 2.29 9.43
C ILE A 277 -0.28 1.09 10.36
N MET A 278 -0.12 -0.14 9.86
CA MET A 278 -0.17 -1.34 10.70
C MET A 278 0.87 -1.26 11.84
N ILE A 279 2.11 -0.89 11.52
CA ILE A 279 3.17 -0.74 12.53
C ILE A 279 2.82 0.40 13.50
N LEU A 280 2.35 1.56 13.04
CA LEU A 280 1.98 2.68 13.91
C LEU A 280 0.80 2.36 14.84
N ASN A 281 -0.12 1.51 14.42
CA ASN A 281 -1.27 1.07 15.22
C ASN A 281 -0.97 -0.15 16.11
N SER A 282 0.26 -0.69 16.05
CA SER A 282 0.68 -1.80 16.90
C SER A 282 0.96 -1.33 18.33
N GLY A 283 0.89 -2.25 19.30
CA GLY A 283 1.10 -1.93 20.71
C GLY A 283 2.50 -1.37 20.99
N GLY A 284 2.58 -0.15 21.53
CA GLY A 284 3.84 0.48 21.95
C GLY A 284 4.72 1.01 20.81
N THR A 285 4.18 1.17 19.60
CA THR A 285 4.91 1.68 18.42
C THR A 285 4.30 2.96 17.85
N ASN A 286 3.21 3.48 18.43
CA ASN A 286 2.52 4.65 17.93
C ASN A 286 3.30 5.95 18.22
N LEU A 287 4.13 6.38 17.26
CA LEU A 287 4.84 7.65 17.33
C LEU A 287 3.92 8.87 17.41
N PHE A 288 2.69 8.74 16.94
CA PHE A 288 1.69 9.81 16.88
C PHE A 288 0.73 9.79 18.07
N GLY A 289 0.96 8.92 19.06
CA GLY A 289 0.03 8.67 20.16
C GLY A 289 -0.25 9.89 21.06
N ASN A 290 0.64 10.88 21.05
CA ASN A 290 0.50 12.11 21.83
C ASN A 290 0.00 13.32 21.01
N LEU A 291 -0.33 13.13 19.73
CA LEU A 291 -0.92 14.17 18.87
C LEU A 291 -2.40 14.39 19.19
N GLY A 292 -2.88 15.61 18.97
CA GLY A 292 -4.31 15.89 18.91
C GLY A 292 -4.96 15.24 17.68
N SER A 293 -6.29 15.13 17.65
CA SER A 293 -7.01 14.48 16.54
C SER A 293 -6.78 15.16 15.18
N GLU A 294 -6.62 16.49 15.17
CA GLU A 294 -6.35 17.26 13.96
C GLU A 294 -4.95 16.99 13.42
N ASP A 295 -3.92 17.13 14.27
CA ASP A 295 -2.52 16.84 13.91
C ASP A 295 -2.33 15.37 13.49
N PHE A 296 -2.97 14.43 14.19
CA PHE A 296 -2.93 13.01 13.83
C PHE A 296 -3.45 12.77 12.41
N SER A 297 -4.60 13.38 12.08
CA SER A 297 -5.20 13.30 10.76
C SER A 297 -4.28 13.93 9.70
N GLU A 298 -3.75 15.12 9.98
CA GLU A 298 -2.85 15.84 9.08
C GLU A 298 -1.57 15.03 8.80
N VAL A 299 -0.85 14.61 9.84
CA VAL A 299 0.39 13.84 9.72
C VAL A 299 0.16 12.52 8.98
N THR A 300 -0.99 11.86 9.20
CA THR A 300 -1.33 10.62 8.48
C THR A 300 -1.55 10.87 6.98
N ILE A 301 -2.20 11.97 6.61
CA ILE A 301 -2.38 12.36 5.20
C ILE A 301 -1.03 12.71 4.57
N LEU A 302 -0.20 13.48 5.29
CA LEU A 302 1.13 13.85 4.83
C LEU A 302 2.04 12.63 4.63
N LEU A 303 1.99 11.66 5.55
CA LEU A 303 2.71 10.40 5.46
C LEU A 303 2.28 9.62 4.20
N LYS A 304 0.97 9.52 3.95
CA LYS A 304 0.43 8.88 2.75
C LYS A 304 0.95 9.55 1.48
N HIS A 305 0.84 10.87 1.39
CA HIS A 305 1.27 11.60 0.21
C HIS A 305 2.78 11.47 -0.02
N ALA A 306 3.59 11.52 1.04
CA ALA A 306 5.04 11.35 0.92
C ALA A 306 5.41 9.94 0.42
N ILE A 307 4.83 8.87 0.97
CA ILE A 307 5.10 7.51 0.50
C ILE A 307 4.62 7.32 -0.95
N LEU A 308 3.42 7.80 -1.30
CA LEU A 308 2.95 7.67 -2.69
C LEU A 308 3.84 8.45 -3.69
N ALA A 309 4.46 9.56 -3.27
CA ALA A 309 5.34 10.36 -4.12
C ALA A 309 6.66 9.67 -4.52
N THR A 310 6.98 8.49 -3.96
CA THR A 310 8.13 7.68 -4.42
C THR A 310 7.84 6.93 -5.72
N ASP A 311 6.58 6.77 -6.12
CA ASP A 311 6.25 6.24 -7.45
C ASP A 311 6.74 7.22 -8.53
N LEU A 312 7.75 6.80 -9.30
CA LEU A 312 8.32 7.61 -10.38
C LEU A 312 7.28 8.02 -11.43
N SER A 313 6.19 7.28 -11.62
CA SER A 313 5.12 7.67 -12.54
C SER A 313 4.33 8.89 -12.05
N LEU A 314 4.21 9.07 -10.72
CA LEU A 314 3.63 10.25 -10.11
C LEU A 314 4.62 11.42 -10.16
N HIS A 315 5.92 11.16 -9.91
CA HIS A 315 6.97 12.15 -10.10
C HIS A 315 6.92 12.78 -11.51
N MET A 316 6.81 11.96 -12.56
CA MET A 316 6.73 12.46 -13.95
C MET A 316 5.53 13.38 -14.19
N GLN A 317 4.42 13.20 -13.46
CA GLN A 317 3.23 14.05 -13.60
C GLN A 317 3.38 15.40 -12.90
N ILE A 318 4.18 15.47 -11.81
CA ILE A 318 4.31 16.67 -10.98
C ILE A 318 5.57 17.49 -11.28
N ARG A 319 6.62 16.89 -11.86
CA ARG A 319 7.93 17.55 -11.98
C ARG A 319 7.91 18.80 -12.85
N ASP A 320 7.12 18.81 -13.93
CA ASP A 320 7.08 19.96 -14.85
C ASP A 320 6.46 21.19 -14.16
N LYS A 321 5.50 20.97 -13.25
CA LYS A 321 4.94 22.01 -12.40
C LYS A 321 6.01 22.59 -11.47
N PHE A 322 6.83 21.74 -10.85
CA PHE A 322 7.95 22.19 -10.02
C PHE A 322 9.00 22.96 -10.83
N PHE A 323 9.36 22.46 -12.02
CA PHE A 323 10.32 23.12 -12.90
C PHE A 323 9.84 24.52 -13.28
N ALA A 324 8.58 24.66 -13.70
CA ALA A 324 7.98 25.95 -14.01
C ALA A 324 7.97 26.92 -12.81
N MET A 325 7.68 26.43 -11.59
CA MET A 325 7.76 27.24 -10.37
C MET A 325 9.16 27.82 -10.19
N VAL A 326 10.20 26.99 -10.26
CA VAL A 326 11.59 27.44 -10.07
C VAL A 326 12.08 28.33 -11.21
N GLU A 327 11.73 28.02 -12.45
CA GLU A 327 12.06 28.84 -13.63
C GLU A 327 11.42 30.22 -13.58
N SER A 328 10.19 30.33 -13.06
CA SER A 328 9.50 31.61 -12.86
C SER A 328 10.09 32.48 -11.73
N GLY A 329 11.12 31.98 -11.03
CA GLY A 329 11.80 32.70 -9.96
C GLY A 329 11.25 32.41 -8.56
N GLN A 330 10.32 31.46 -8.39
CA GLN A 330 9.83 31.07 -7.06
C GLN A 330 10.96 30.43 -6.26
N ARG A 331 11.18 30.93 -5.03
CA ARG A 331 12.22 30.43 -4.11
C ARG A 331 11.67 30.03 -2.74
N SER A 332 10.40 30.30 -2.48
CA SER A 332 9.70 29.98 -1.23
C SER A 332 8.39 29.22 -1.53
N PHE A 333 7.98 28.36 -0.60
CA PHE A 333 6.85 27.44 -0.71
C PHE A 333 5.88 27.57 0.48
N GLU A 334 5.52 28.80 0.84
CA GLU A 334 4.61 29.10 1.95
C GLU A 334 3.15 28.73 1.67
N ASP A 335 2.70 28.69 0.42
CA ASP A 335 1.35 28.24 0.12
C ASP A 335 1.26 26.70 0.14
N ARG A 336 0.09 26.18 0.52
CA ARG A 336 -0.11 24.73 0.71
C ARG A 336 0.16 23.91 -0.56
N GLU A 337 -0.20 24.45 -1.73
CA GLU A 337 -0.12 23.74 -3.00
C GLU A 337 1.32 23.62 -3.49
N SER A 338 2.08 24.72 -3.45
CA SER A 338 3.49 24.71 -3.84
C SER A 338 4.33 23.88 -2.86
N ARG A 339 4.00 23.91 -1.57
CA ARG A 339 4.63 23.06 -0.55
C ARG A 339 4.39 21.58 -0.80
N GLU A 340 3.20 21.20 -1.24
CA GLU A 340 2.89 19.81 -1.59
C GLU A 340 3.71 19.31 -2.78
N VAL A 341 3.81 20.12 -3.84
CA VAL A 341 4.68 19.83 -4.97
C VAL A 341 6.13 19.69 -4.50
N PHE A 342 6.59 20.64 -3.71
CA PHE A 342 7.96 20.67 -3.22
C PHE A 342 8.29 19.45 -2.32
N ARG A 343 7.43 19.08 -1.37
CA ARG A 343 7.61 17.87 -0.53
C ARG A 343 7.69 16.60 -1.36
N SER A 344 6.85 16.48 -2.38
CA SER A 344 6.82 15.32 -3.27
C SER A 344 8.13 15.20 -4.05
N ILE A 345 8.63 16.33 -4.58
CA ILE A 345 9.94 16.41 -5.25
C ILE A 345 11.08 16.09 -4.30
N LEU A 346 11.03 16.59 -3.06
CA LEU A 346 12.03 16.33 -2.05
C LEU A 346 12.13 14.83 -1.76
N MET A 347 10.98 14.17 -1.56
CA MET A 347 10.93 12.73 -1.33
C MET A 347 11.57 11.94 -2.48
N THR A 348 11.17 12.19 -3.74
CA THR A 348 11.78 11.53 -4.90
C THR A 348 13.29 11.81 -4.97
N SER A 349 13.71 13.05 -4.75
CA SER A 349 15.13 13.43 -4.82
C SER A 349 16.00 12.73 -3.78
N CYS A 350 15.41 12.29 -2.67
CA CYS A 350 16.10 11.56 -1.62
C CYS A 350 16.14 10.06 -1.91
N ASP A 351 15.04 9.53 -2.44
CA ASP A 351 14.92 8.14 -2.89
C ASP A 351 16.00 7.81 -3.94
N ILE A 352 16.16 8.66 -4.97
CA ILE A 352 17.16 8.45 -6.02
C ILE A 352 18.54 9.06 -5.72
N ALA A 353 18.81 9.48 -4.48
CA ALA A 353 20.05 10.22 -4.12
C ALA A 353 21.35 9.42 -4.27
N ALA A 354 21.28 8.09 -4.45
CA ALA A 354 22.46 7.26 -4.69
C ALA A 354 23.28 7.73 -5.90
N ILE A 355 22.62 8.30 -6.93
CA ILE A 355 23.30 8.81 -8.13
C ILE A 355 24.18 10.04 -7.88
N SER A 356 23.98 10.76 -6.78
CA SER A 356 24.80 11.92 -6.44
C SER A 356 25.99 11.57 -5.53
N LYS A 357 26.15 10.30 -5.16
CA LYS A 357 27.22 9.84 -4.24
C LYS A 357 28.56 9.71 -4.95
N PRO A 358 29.70 9.69 -4.23
CA PRO A 358 31.00 9.42 -4.84
C PRO A 358 30.97 8.13 -5.66
N TRP A 359 31.73 8.10 -6.77
CA TRP A 359 31.73 6.99 -7.75
C TRP A 359 31.80 5.59 -7.12
N GLU A 360 32.70 5.38 -6.15
CA GLU A 360 32.86 4.07 -5.49
C GLU A 360 31.60 3.58 -4.75
N VAL A 361 30.78 4.52 -4.26
CA VAL A 361 29.50 4.23 -3.61
C VAL A 361 28.43 4.06 -4.67
N GLN A 362 28.34 5.01 -5.61
CA GLN A 362 27.35 4.98 -6.70
C GLN A 362 27.46 3.68 -7.50
N ARG A 363 28.67 3.25 -7.83
CA ARG A 363 28.92 2.03 -8.60
C ARG A 363 28.43 0.78 -7.87
N LYS A 364 28.72 0.67 -6.57
CA LYS A 364 28.21 -0.44 -5.73
C LYS A 364 26.71 -0.45 -5.64
N VAL A 365 26.09 0.71 -5.45
CA VAL A 365 24.63 0.83 -5.41
C VAL A 365 24.01 0.43 -6.76
N SER A 366 24.57 0.88 -7.88
CA SER A 366 24.11 0.46 -9.20
C SER A 366 24.18 -1.06 -9.37
N ASP A 367 25.26 -1.70 -8.93
CA ASP A 367 25.39 -3.15 -9.02
C ASP A 367 24.31 -3.89 -8.20
N LEU A 368 23.92 -3.36 -7.03
CA LEU A 368 22.81 -3.90 -6.24
C LEU A 368 21.45 -3.74 -6.94
N VAL A 369 21.17 -2.55 -7.50
CA VAL A 369 19.94 -2.27 -8.25
C VAL A 369 19.84 -3.19 -9.48
N ILE A 370 20.93 -3.34 -10.21
CA ILE A 370 21.00 -4.21 -11.40
C ILE A 370 20.77 -5.67 -11.01
N SER A 371 21.40 -6.14 -9.92
CA SER A 371 21.17 -7.50 -9.41
C SER A 371 19.69 -7.75 -9.14
N GLU A 372 19.01 -6.80 -8.49
CA GLU A 372 17.59 -6.94 -8.20
C GLU A 372 16.72 -6.92 -9.46
N PHE A 373 17.03 -6.06 -10.43
CA PHE A 373 16.33 -6.07 -11.73
C PHE A 373 16.54 -7.36 -12.51
N PHE A 374 17.74 -7.94 -12.47
CA PHE A 374 18.01 -9.23 -13.12
C PHE A 374 17.28 -10.38 -12.42
N GLU A 375 17.21 -10.38 -11.09
CA GLU A 375 16.39 -11.34 -10.34
C GLU A 375 14.90 -11.23 -10.71
N GLN A 376 14.37 -10.01 -10.88
CA GLN A 376 13.01 -9.82 -11.40
C GLN A 376 12.89 -10.34 -12.84
N GLY A 377 13.84 -10.02 -13.72
CA GLY A 377 13.80 -10.45 -15.13
C GLY A 377 13.79 -11.97 -15.28
N ASP A 378 14.55 -12.67 -14.45
CA ASP A 378 14.52 -14.14 -14.40
C ASP A 378 13.15 -14.67 -13.94
N LYS A 379 12.54 -14.05 -12.93
CA LYS A 379 11.16 -14.39 -12.52
C LYS A 379 10.18 -14.15 -13.67
N GLU A 380 10.29 -13.05 -14.41
CA GLU A 380 9.44 -12.80 -15.60
C GLU A 380 9.63 -13.89 -16.68
N LYS A 381 10.86 -14.33 -16.93
CA LYS A 381 11.16 -15.43 -17.87
C LYS A 381 10.56 -16.76 -17.38
N HIS A 382 10.79 -17.12 -16.12
CA HIS A 382 10.48 -18.46 -15.60
C HIS A 382 9.03 -18.65 -15.14
N GLU A 383 8.44 -17.63 -14.52
CA GLU A 383 7.10 -17.73 -13.92
C GLU A 383 6.02 -17.25 -14.89
N LEU A 384 6.32 -16.25 -15.73
CA LEU A 384 5.35 -15.62 -16.62
C LEU A 384 5.55 -15.97 -18.11
N ASN A 385 6.68 -16.59 -18.47
CA ASN A 385 7.07 -16.87 -19.86
C ASN A 385 7.07 -15.61 -20.75
N ILE A 386 7.54 -14.48 -20.22
CA ILE A 386 7.64 -13.19 -20.93
C ILE A 386 9.10 -12.80 -21.10
N GLN A 387 9.44 -12.18 -22.23
CA GLN A 387 10.77 -11.58 -22.41
C GLN A 387 10.88 -10.29 -21.57
N PRO A 388 11.84 -10.21 -20.63
CA PRO A 388 12.02 -9.02 -19.80
C PRO A 388 12.54 -7.83 -20.62
N GLN A 389 12.35 -6.64 -20.07
CA GLN A 389 12.94 -5.42 -20.62
C GLN A 389 14.47 -5.48 -20.55
N ALA A 390 15.16 -4.73 -21.41
CA ALA A 390 16.62 -4.78 -21.48
C ALA A 390 17.32 -4.44 -20.16
N CYS A 391 16.77 -3.52 -19.36
CA CYS A 391 17.29 -3.19 -18.03
C CYS A 391 17.14 -4.30 -16.98
N MET A 392 16.33 -5.31 -17.25
CA MET A 392 16.08 -6.48 -16.40
C MET A 392 16.60 -7.77 -17.03
N ASP A 393 17.18 -7.71 -18.22
CA ASP A 393 17.66 -8.87 -18.95
C ASP A 393 19.16 -9.07 -18.71
N ARG A 394 19.53 -10.09 -17.92
CA ARG A 394 20.93 -10.40 -17.63
C ARG A 394 21.76 -10.69 -18.89
N ASP A 395 21.12 -11.10 -19.97
CA ASP A 395 21.77 -11.35 -21.26
C ASP A 395 22.18 -10.05 -21.98
N LYS A 396 21.69 -8.89 -21.51
CA LYS A 396 21.99 -7.54 -22.02
C LYS A 396 22.80 -6.70 -21.02
N GLN A 397 23.58 -7.36 -20.17
CA GLN A 397 24.41 -6.69 -19.17
C GLN A 397 25.40 -5.70 -19.78
N ASP A 398 25.82 -5.89 -21.03
CA ASP A 398 26.66 -4.95 -21.76
C ASP A 398 25.97 -3.58 -21.94
N GLN A 399 24.64 -3.52 -22.07
CA GLN A 399 23.88 -2.28 -22.29
C GLN A 399 23.65 -1.44 -21.03
N VAL A 400 24.10 -1.92 -19.86
CA VAL A 400 23.88 -1.27 -18.57
C VAL A 400 24.37 0.19 -18.57
N ALA A 401 25.55 0.47 -19.12
CA ALA A 401 26.11 1.82 -19.11
C ALA A 401 25.23 2.81 -19.90
N GLN A 402 24.77 2.41 -21.08
CA GLN A 402 23.85 3.21 -21.90
C GLN A 402 22.50 3.44 -21.20
N LEU A 403 21.97 2.42 -20.53
CA LEU A 403 20.71 2.52 -19.79
C LEU A 403 20.83 3.47 -18.58
N GLN A 404 21.97 3.43 -17.87
CA GLN A 404 22.28 4.35 -16.78
C GLN A 404 22.35 5.80 -17.28
N LEU A 405 23.03 6.05 -18.41
CA LEU A 405 23.08 7.38 -19.02
C LEU A 405 21.68 7.91 -19.35
N SER A 406 20.84 7.06 -19.94
CA SER A 406 19.45 7.42 -20.29
C SER A 406 18.62 7.78 -19.04
N TRP A 407 18.82 7.05 -17.94
CA TRP A 407 18.15 7.32 -16.67
C TRP A 407 18.66 8.62 -16.01
N ILE A 408 19.98 8.86 -16.04
CA ILE A 408 20.59 10.09 -15.51
C ILE A 408 20.06 11.30 -16.28
N ASP A 409 20.09 11.26 -17.62
CA ASP A 409 19.70 12.38 -18.47
C ASP A 409 18.20 12.63 -18.44
N GLY A 410 17.38 11.58 -18.36
CA GLY A 410 15.92 11.69 -18.38
C GLY A 410 15.29 12.06 -17.04
N ILE A 411 15.92 11.72 -15.91
CA ILE A 411 15.32 11.84 -14.57
C ILE A 411 16.21 12.66 -13.63
N CYS A 412 17.45 12.23 -13.42
CA CYS A 412 18.28 12.74 -12.33
C CYS A 412 18.79 14.16 -12.62
N LEU A 413 19.38 14.36 -13.80
CA LEU A 413 20.03 15.61 -14.15
C LEU A 413 19.06 16.81 -14.19
N PRO A 414 17.86 16.71 -14.81
CA PRO A 414 16.86 17.79 -14.73
C PRO A 414 16.45 18.10 -13.29
N LEU A 415 16.19 17.07 -12.49
CA LEU A 415 15.77 17.21 -11.10
C LEU A 415 16.80 17.97 -10.25
N TYR A 416 18.05 17.50 -10.24
CA TYR A 416 19.08 18.13 -9.41
C TYR A 416 19.55 19.47 -9.96
N THR A 417 19.43 19.72 -11.28
CA THR A 417 19.66 21.04 -11.86
C THR A 417 18.65 22.05 -11.31
N THR A 418 17.38 21.69 -11.30
CA THR A 418 16.33 22.56 -10.76
C THR A 418 16.47 22.76 -9.25
N LEU A 419 16.78 21.71 -8.48
CA LEU A 419 17.05 21.83 -7.05
C LEU A 419 18.23 22.76 -6.75
N ALA A 420 19.35 22.64 -7.48
CA ALA A 420 20.50 23.52 -7.31
C ALA A 420 20.21 24.98 -7.73
N THR A 421 19.31 25.16 -8.70
CA THR A 421 18.81 26.49 -9.12
C THR A 421 17.91 27.13 -8.06
N LEU A 422 17.11 26.31 -7.37
CA LEU A 422 16.27 26.74 -6.25
C LEU A 422 17.13 27.14 -5.05
N ASN A 423 18.09 26.31 -4.64
CA ASN A 423 18.92 26.56 -3.48
C ASN A 423 20.36 26.02 -3.70
N PRO A 424 21.41 26.87 -3.55
CA PRO A 424 22.81 26.46 -3.68
C PRO A 424 23.23 25.28 -2.79
N PHE A 425 22.50 25.01 -1.71
CA PHE A 425 22.71 23.85 -0.85
C PHE A 425 22.72 22.51 -1.64
N PHE A 426 21.92 22.40 -2.70
CA PHE A 426 21.86 21.18 -3.52
C PHE A 426 22.97 21.08 -4.57
N LYS A 427 23.81 22.11 -4.74
CA LYS A 427 24.87 22.14 -5.75
C LYS A 427 25.85 20.95 -5.66
N PRO A 428 26.31 20.53 -4.47
CA PRO A 428 27.19 19.35 -4.36
C PRO A 428 26.57 18.06 -4.88
N MET A 429 25.23 17.94 -4.85
CA MET A 429 24.55 16.78 -5.42
C MET A 429 24.55 16.81 -6.93
N LEU A 430 24.22 17.97 -7.51
CA LEU A 430 24.27 18.16 -8.96
C LEU A 430 25.67 17.85 -9.50
N ASP A 431 26.71 18.33 -8.80
CA ASP A 431 28.10 18.04 -9.16
C ASP A 431 28.39 16.54 -9.13
N GLY A 432 27.92 15.82 -8.11
CA GLY A 432 28.02 14.36 -8.04
C GLY A 432 27.31 13.63 -9.20
N VAL A 433 26.13 14.11 -9.62
CA VAL A 433 25.41 13.54 -10.77
C VAL A 433 26.17 13.77 -12.07
N ILE A 434 26.72 14.97 -12.28
CA ILE A 434 27.54 15.30 -13.46
C ILE A 434 28.80 14.44 -13.49
N ASP A 435 29.51 14.32 -12.36
CA ASP A 435 30.72 13.49 -12.25
C ASP A 435 30.41 12.02 -12.58
N ASN A 436 29.33 11.47 -12.03
CA ASN A 436 28.94 10.07 -12.26
C ASN A 436 28.45 9.84 -13.69
N ARG A 437 27.75 10.80 -14.29
CA ARG A 437 27.37 10.75 -15.71
C ARG A 437 28.60 10.60 -16.59
N ALA A 438 29.63 11.42 -16.37
CA ALA A 438 30.88 11.36 -17.14
C ALA A 438 31.58 10.00 -16.99
N ARG A 439 31.57 9.40 -15.78
CA ARG A 439 32.11 8.05 -15.55
C ARG A 439 31.34 6.98 -16.32
N TRP A 440 30.01 7.03 -16.33
CA TRP A 440 29.19 6.11 -17.13
C TRP A 440 29.40 6.28 -18.64
N GLU A 441 29.60 7.52 -19.10
CA GLU A 441 29.90 7.82 -20.50
C GLU A 441 31.24 7.23 -20.94
N MET A 442 32.27 7.32 -20.08
CA MET A 442 33.54 6.63 -20.32
C MET A 442 33.36 5.11 -20.43
N MET A 443 32.56 4.50 -19.53
CA MET A 443 32.30 3.05 -19.58
C MET A 443 31.56 2.62 -20.84
N ASP A 444 30.57 3.39 -21.30
CA ASP A 444 29.86 3.08 -22.54
C ASP A 444 30.76 3.27 -23.78
N ALA A 445 31.62 4.29 -23.78
CA ALA A 445 32.60 4.50 -24.85
C ALA A 445 33.60 3.33 -24.94
N GLU A 446 34.11 2.83 -23.81
CA GLU A 446 34.99 1.65 -23.77
C GLU A 446 34.29 0.39 -24.31
N ARG A 447 33.00 0.22 -24.00
CA ARG A 447 32.17 -0.88 -24.54
C ARG A 447 32.04 -0.78 -26.05
N LEU A 448 31.70 0.40 -26.58
CA LEU A 448 31.55 0.64 -28.01
C LEU A 448 32.85 0.39 -28.78
N GLN A 449 34.00 0.78 -28.21
CA GLN A 449 35.31 0.47 -28.80
C GLN A 449 35.56 -1.04 -28.88
N LYS A 450 35.27 -1.79 -27.80
CA LYS A 450 35.43 -3.26 -27.80
C LYS A 450 34.53 -3.95 -28.83
N HIS A 451 33.29 -3.50 -28.99
CA HIS A 451 32.36 -4.06 -29.98
C HIS A 451 32.72 -3.66 -31.42
N GLY A 452 33.16 -2.41 -31.64
CA GLY A 452 33.63 -1.94 -32.95
C GLY A 452 34.89 -2.65 -33.44
N VAL A 453 35.79 -3.06 -32.52
CA VAL A 453 36.96 -3.90 -32.86
C VAL A 453 36.55 -5.33 -33.23
N LEU A 454 35.52 -5.90 -32.58
CA LEU A 454 34.98 -7.23 -32.90
C LEU A 454 34.23 -7.25 -34.25
N GLU A 455 33.53 -6.18 -34.62
CA GLU A 455 32.83 -6.08 -35.91
C GLU A 455 33.76 -5.76 -37.08
N THR A 456 34.91 -5.12 -36.84
CA THR A 456 35.87 -4.75 -37.90
C THR A 456 36.95 -5.80 -38.15
N GLY A 457 37.02 -6.87 -37.37
CA GLY A 457 37.76 -8.10 -37.69
C GLY A 457 39.12 -7.89 -38.34
N VAL A 458 40.03 -7.21 -37.64
CA VAL A 458 41.48 -7.26 -37.91
C VAL A 458 42.15 -8.10 -36.83
#